data_AF-A0A9X5CPZ4-F1
#
_entry.id   AF-A0A9X5CPZ4-F1
#
_cell.length_a   1.000
_cell.length_b   1.000
_cell.length_c   1.000
_cell.angle_alpha   90.00
_cell.angle_beta   90.00
_cell.angle_gamma   90.00
#
_symmetry.space_group_name_H-M   'P 1'
#
loop_
_entity.id
_entity.type
_entity.pdbx_description
1 polymer ?
#
loop_
_entity_poly.entity_id
_entity_poly.type
_entity_poly.pdbx_seq_one_letter_code
_entity_poly.pdbx_strand_id
1 'polypeptide(L)'
;AEAAWGEALAGLDGGTLLATGPAPAGQEPGRLDVTVDGLDVRGAARRLGVTVNTLVQSAWLLLLARLTGRDDIVTGTTVSGRSTDLPGAADMVGLLINTVPLRAILRADEQAGEFARRLQLEQARLVEHHHLGLVDIRRLAGHGELFDTSMVFENYPLDVDALAAVARRAGLEAGAVAHRAVTHYALAMEASPAPSGGGLRLRLHHRPDVLT
;
A
#
# COMPACT_ATOMS: atom_id res chain seq x y z
N ALA A 1 -11.04 18.48 -3.93
CA ALA A 1 -10.80 17.03 -3.87
C ALA A 1 -11.42 16.30 -5.07
N GLU A 2 -12.73 16.40 -5.30
CA GLU A 2 -13.39 15.68 -6.42
C GLU A 2 -12.77 15.96 -7.79
N ALA A 3 -12.52 17.23 -8.14
CA ALA A 3 -11.91 17.59 -9.43
C ALA A 3 -10.52 16.95 -9.63
N ALA A 4 -9.68 16.97 -8.59
CA ALA A 4 -8.34 16.39 -8.65
C ALA A 4 -8.37 14.85 -8.80
N TRP A 5 -9.31 14.19 -8.11
CA TRP A 5 -9.53 12.75 -8.28
C TRP A 5 -10.11 12.42 -9.66
N GLY A 6 -11.02 13.25 -10.17
CA GLY A 6 -11.55 13.14 -11.53
C GLY A 6 -10.44 13.26 -12.59
N GLU A 7 -9.51 14.20 -12.42
CA GLU A 7 -8.35 14.35 -13.30
C GLU A 7 -7.40 13.15 -13.20
N ALA A 8 -7.06 12.70 -11.97
CA ALA A 8 -6.18 11.54 -11.77
C ALA A 8 -6.76 10.24 -12.33
N LEU A 9 -8.08 10.10 -12.37
CA LEU A 9 -8.79 8.93 -12.88
C LEU A 9 -9.31 9.12 -14.31
N ALA A 10 -9.04 10.26 -14.95
CA ALA A 10 -9.48 10.53 -16.30
C ALA A 10 -8.92 9.51 -17.30
N GLY A 11 -9.78 9.01 -18.19
CA GLY A 11 -9.40 8.03 -19.22
C GLY A 11 -9.02 6.66 -18.66
N LEU A 12 -9.42 6.32 -17.42
CA LEU A 12 -9.36 4.95 -16.95
C LEU A 12 -10.39 4.13 -17.74
N ASP A 13 -9.99 2.97 -18.26
CA ASP A 13 -10.89 2.11 -19.06
C ASP A 13 -11.54 0.99 -18.21
N GLY A 14 -11.16 0.87 -16.94
CA GLY A 14 -11.70 -0.09 -15.98
C GLY A 14 -10.69 -0.42 -14.89
N GLY A 15 -11.15 -1.04 -13.79
CA GLY A 15 -10.29 -1.41 -12.67
C GLY A 15 -9.28 -2.51 -12.98
N THR A 16 -8.24 -2.62 -12.17
CA THR A 16 -7.25 -3.70 -12.24
C THR A 16 -7.62 -4.79 -11.24
N LEU A 17 -8.13 -5.91 -11.75
CA LEU A 17 -8.63 -7.03 -10.93
C LEU A 17 -7.80 -8.29 -11.18
N LEU A 18 -7.38 -8.97 -10.11
CA LEU A 18 -6.72 -10.29 -10.14
C LEU A 18 -7.69 -11.44 -9.91
N ALA A 19 -8.81 -11.20 -9.21
CA ALA A 19 -9.82 -12.21 -8.93
C ALA A 19 -10.46 -12.72 -10.23
N THR A 20 -10.49 -14.03 -10.39
CA THR A 20 -11.06 -14.69 -11.58
C THR A 20 -12.55 -15.03 -11.44
N GLY A 21 -13.17 -14.72 -10.29
CA GLY A 21 -14.58 -14.99 -10.03
C GLY A 21 -15.07 -14.49 -8.67
N PRO A 22 -16.37 -14.66 -8.38
CA PRO A 22 -16.95 -14.29 -7.10
C PRO A 22 -16.37 -15.15 -5.97
N ALA A 23 -15.93 -14.49 -4.91
CA ALA A 23 -15.32 -15.12 -3.76
C ALA A 23 -16.41 -15.75 -2.85
N PRO A 24 -16.40 -17.06 -2.56
CA PRO A 24 -17.24 -17.63 -1.51
C PRO A 24 -16.97 -16.95 -0.15
N ALA A 25 -18.01 -16.74 0.64
CA ALA A 25 -17.87 -16.18 1.98
C ALA A 25 -17.23 -17.20 2.95
N GLY A 26 -16.36 -16.73 3.85
CA GLY A 26 -15.93 -17.48 5.03
C GLY A 26 -14.59 -18.22 4.95
N GLN A 27 -13.81 -18.07 3.87
CA GLN A 27 -12.46 -18.64 3.81
C GLN A 27 -11.43 -17.69 4.43
N GLU A 28 -10.57 -18.21 5.29
CA GLU A 28 -9.47 -17.43 5.85
C GLU A 28 -8.46 -17.07 4.75
N PRO A 29 -8.01 -15.80 4.66
CA PRO A 29 -6.96 -15.42 3.74
C PRO A 29 -5.67 -16.21 4.01
N GLY A 30 -5.06 -16.73 2.95
CA GLY A 30 -3.72 -17.28 3.02
C GLY A 30 -2.70 -16.17 3.29
N ARG A 31 -1.62 -16.50 4.00
CA ARG A 31 -0.55 -15.56 4.35
C ARG A 31 0.81 -16.11 3.97
N LEU A 32 1.63 -15.26 3.36
CA LEU A 32 3.04 -15.50 3.09
C LEU A 32 3.87 -14.37 3.66
N ASP A 33 4.80 -14.69 4.56
CA ASP A 33 5.79 -13.75 5.06
C ASP A 33 7.12 -13.98 4.33
N VAL A 34 7.66 -12.92 3.71
CA VAL A 34 8.94 -12.94 3.00
C VAL A 34 9.85 -11.88 3.60
N THR A 35 11.08 -12.26 3.92
CA THR A 35 12.13 -11.28 4.24
C THR A 35 13.09 -11.22 3.07
N VAL A 36 13.33 -10.01 2.58
CA VAL A 36 14.25 -9.73 1.48
C VAL A 36 15.44 -8.98 2.06
N ASP A 37 16.47 -9.73 2.42
CA ASP A 37 17.72 -9.20 2.97
C ASP A 37 18.69 -8.72 1.88
N GLY A 38 19.74 -8.00 2.28
CA GLY A 38 20.82 -7.59 1.38
C GLY A 38 20.49 -6.47 0.40
N LEU A 39 19.27 -5.91 0.47
CA LEU A 39 18.87 -4.76 -0.35
C LEU A 39 19.11 -3.42 0.38
N ASP A 40 19.86 -2.52 -0.26
CA ASP A 40 19.98 -1.11 0.14
C ASP A 40 18.77 -0.29 -0.37
N VAL A 41 17.58 -0.59 0.15
CA VAL A 41 16.33 0.05 -0.29
C VAL A 41 16.33 1.54 0.07
N ARG A 42 16.86 1.90 1.25
CA ARG A 42 16.97 3.29 1.69
C ARG A 42 17.93 4.09 0.81
N GLY A 43 19.11 3.54 0.49
CA GLY A 43 20.06 4.20 -0.39
C GLY A 43 19.57 4.24 -1.83
N ALA A 44 18.85 3.23 -2.32
CA ALA A 44 18.20 3.27 -3.63
C ALA A 44 17.15 4.38 -3.72
N ALA A 45 16.25 4.46 -2.73
CA ALA A 45 15.25 5.52 -2.65
C ALA A 45 15.92 6.91 -2.59
N ARG A 46 16.99 7.06 -1.79
CA ARG A 46 17.78 8.29 -1.70
C ARG A 46 18.44 8.68 -3.03
N ARG A 47 19.07 7.74 -3.73
CA ARG A 47 19.73 7.98 -5.04
C ARG A 47 18.71 8.42 -6.10
N LEU A 48 17.50 7.89 -6.03
CA LEU A 48 16.40 8.23 -6.95
C LEU A 48 15.62 9.48 -6.54
N GLY A 49 15.85 10.03 -5.34
CA GLY A 49 15.10 11.16 -4.81
C GLY A 49 13.64 10.85 -4.47
N VAL A 50 13.34 9.60 -4.11
CA VAL A 50 11.99 9.14 -3.77
C VAL A 50 11.91 8.59 -2.36
N THR A 51 10.70 8.46 -1.81
CA THR A 51 10.48 7.75 -0.55
C THR A 51 10.62 6.24 -0.73
N VAL A 52 10.93 5.52 0.36
CA VAL A 52 10.94 4.05 0.34
C VAL A 52 9.55 3.51 0.00
N ASN A 53 8.48 4.13 0.52
CA ASN A 53 7.11 3.76 0.17
C ASN A 53 6.88 3.82 -1.34
N THR A 54 7.22 4.95 -1.99
CA THR A 54 7.10 5.11 -3.44
C THR A 54 7.90 4.04 -4.19
N LEU A 55 9.13 3.76 -3.76
CA LEU A 55 9.96 2.73 -4.40
C LEU A 55 9.29 1.34 -4.36
N VAL A 56 8.71 0.97 -3.21
CA VAL A 56 8.00 -0.32 -3.05
C VAL A 56 6.67 -0.30 -3.81
N GLN A 57 5.93 0.81 -3.81
CA GLN A 57 4.72 0.99 -4.61
C GLN A 57 5.02 0.87 -6.11
N SER A 58 6.14 1.42 -6.60
CA SER A 58 6.55 1.24 -7.99
C SER A 58 6.82 -0.22 -8.32
N ALA A 59 7.55 -0.95 -7.47
CA ALA A 59 7.77 -2.38 -7.65
C ALA A 59 6.46 -3.18 -7.65
N TRP A 60 5.52 -2.81 -6.78
CA TRP A 60 4.19 -3.40 -6.70
C TRP A 60 3.37 -3.18 -7.97
N LEU A 61 3.31 -1.95 -8.47
CA LEU A 61 2.58 -1.62 -9.71
C LEU A 61 3.16 -2.33 -10.93
N LEU A 62 4.50 -2.45 -11.01
CA LEU A 62 5.18 -3.22 -12.05
C LEU A 62 4.85 -4.71 -11.96
N LEU A 63 4.76 -5.28 -10.75
CA LEU A 63 4.32 -6.66 -10.55
C LEU A 63 2.88 -6.85 -11.05
N LEU A 64 1.96 -5.98 -10.65
CA LEU A 64 0.56 -6.06 -11.09
C LEU A 64 0.42 -5.93 -12.61
N ALA A 65 1.21 -5.07 -13.24
CA ALA A 65 1.27 -4.98 -14.69
C ALA A 65 1.71 -6.28 -15.35
N ARG A 66 2.72 -6.96 -14.79
CA ARG A 66 3.15 -8.27 -15.28
C ARG A 66 2.09 -9.35 -15.09
N LEU A 67 1.38 -9.34 -13.96
CA LEU A 67 0.34 -10.32 -13.65
C LEU A 67 -0.92 -10.14 -14.52
N THR A 68 -1.27 -8.89 -14.86
CA THR A 68 -2.50 -8.56 -15.59
C THR A 68 -2.29 -8.34 -17.09
N GLY A 69 -1.04 -8.16 -17.53
CA GLY A 69 -0.73 -7.79 -18.91
C GLY A 69 -1.21 -6.38 -19.29
N ARG A 70 -1.45 -5.51 -18.29
CA ARG A 70 -1.95 -4.14 -18.49
C ARG A 70 -0.86 -3.11 -18.20
N ASP A 71 -0.96 -1.97 -18.87
CA ASP A 71 -0.09 -0.82 -18.63
C ASP A 71 -0.78 0.27 -17.79
N ASP A 72 -2.11 0.36 -17.79
CA ASP A 72 -2.87 1.21 -16.86
C ASP A 72 -3.34 0.40 -15.67
N ILE A 73 -2.67 0.61 -14.54
CA ILE A 73 -2.80 -0.17 -13.30
C ILE A 73 -3.37 0.70 -12.19
N VAL A 74 -4.34 0.16 -11.45
CA VAL A 74 -4.89 0.75 -10.24
C VAL A 74 -4.83 -0.27 -9.10
N THR A 75 -4.35 0.16 -7.93
CA THR A 75 -4.34 -0.63 -6.70
C THR A 75 -4.77 0.23 -5.53
N GLY A 76 -5.23 -0.35 -4.43
CA GLY A 76 -5.51 0.38 -3.21
C GLY A 76 -4.22 0.71 -2.47
N THR A 77 -4.12 1.91 -1.91
CA THR A 77 -3.06 2.23 -0.94
C THR A 77 -3.63 2.92 0.28
N THR A 78 -3.09 2.56 1.45
CA THR A 78 -3.49 3.16 2.73
C THR A 78 -2.66 4.39 2.99
N VAL A 79 -3.34 5.51 3.25
CA VAL A 79 -2.75 6.80 3.59
C VAL A 79 -3.12 7.16 5.02
N SER A 80 -2.27 7.91 5.71
CA SER A 80 -2.44 8.21 7.14
C SER A 80 -3.67 9.07 7.45
N GLY A 81 -4.14 9.86 6.47
CA GLY A 81 -5.16 10.91 6.61
C GLY A 81 -4.80 12.01 7.62
N ARG A 82 -3.55 12.05 8.10
CA ARG A 82 -3.03 13.08 9.00
C ARG A 82 -2.50 14.23 8.15
N SER A 83 -3.33 15.24 7.92
CA SER A 83 -2.92 16.45 7.19
C SER A 83 -1.83 17.20 7.97
N THR A 84 -0.83 17.73 7.26
CA THR A 84 0.21 18.60 7.83
C THR A 84 -0.33 19.94 8.28
N ASP A 85 -1.49 20.35 7.76
CA ASP A 85 -2.11 21.64 8.06
C ASP A 85 -2.93 21.62 9.35
N LEU A 86 -3.03 20.45 9.99
CA LEU A 86 -3.75 20.26 11.24
C LEU A 86 -2.74 20.11 12.39
N PRO A 87 -2.54 21.14 13.23
CA PRO A 87 -1.65 21.07 14.38
C PRO A 87 -1.97 19.88 15.30
N GLY A 88 -0.95 19.12 15.70
CA GLY A 88 -1.12 17.93 16.52
C GLY A 88 -1.64 16.70 15.77
N ALA A 89 -1.84 16.76 14.45
CA ALA A 89 -2.34 15.62 13.67
C ALA A 89 -1.47 14.37 13.78
N ALA A 90 -0.18 14.50 14.08
CA ALA A 90 0.72 13.38 14.32
C ALA A 90 0.36 12.56 15.58
N ASP A 91 -0.18 13.21 16.61
CA ASP A 91 -0.43 12.62 17.92
C ASP A 91 -1.91 12.27 18.16
N MET A 92 -2.79 12.61 17.21
CA MET A 92 -4.22 12.32 17.32
C MET A 92 -4.50 10.81 17.37
N VAL A 93 -5.44 10.43 18.23
CA VAL A 93 -5.99 9.07 18.31
C VAL A 93 -7.37 9.07 17.68
N GLY A 94 -7.57 8.25 16.65
CA GLY A 94 -8.84 8.15 15.93
C GLY A 94 -8.70 7.40 14.60
N LEU A 95 -9.83 7.15 13.94
CA LEU A 95 -9.86 6.57 12.60
C LEU A 95 -9.51 7.65 11.57
N LEU A 96 -8.22 7.79 11.32
CA LEU A 96 -7.67 8.80 10.41
C LEU A 96 -7.22 8.20 9.07
N ILE A 97 -6.85 6.91 9.06
CA ILE A 97 -6.41 6.26 7.83
C ILE A 97 -7.53 6.25 6.78
N ASN A 98 -7.15 6.38 5.53
CA ASN A 98 -8.06 6.21 4.40
C ASN A 98 -7.41 5.27 3.37
N THR A 99 -8.23 4.57 2.61
CA THR A 99 -7.77 3.81 1.44
C THR A 99 -8.14 4.60 0.20
N VAL A 100 -7.14 4.91 -0.62
CA VAL A 100 -7.31 5.66 -1.86
C VAL A 100 -6.75 4.88 -3.05
N PRO A 101 -7.24 5.10 -4.28
CA PRO A 101 -6.64 4.49 -5.45
C PRO A 101 -5.24 5.04 -5.69
N LEU A 102 -4.33 4.13 -6.01
CA LEU A 102 -3.03 4.41 -6.59
C LEU A 102 -3.05 3.94 -8.03
N ARG A 103 -3.18 4.89 -8.95
CA ARG A 103 -3.16 4.65 -10.40
C ARG A 103 -1.79 4.97 -10.98
N ALA A 104 -1.33 4.15 -11.93
CA ALA A 104 -0.15 4.41 -12.72
C ALA A 104 -0.34 3.88 -14.15
N ILE A 105 -0.02 4.73 -15.13
CA ILE A 105 0.10 4.35 -16.53
C ILE A 105 1.59 4.08 -16.81
N LEU A 106 1.95 2.85 -17.11
CA LEU A 106 3.30 2.43 -17.47
C LEU A 106 3.62 2.80 -18.91
N ARG A 107 4.89 3.15 -19.15
CA ARG A 107 5.41 3.52 -20.46
C ARG A 107 6.55 2.58 -20.81
N ALA A 108 6.51 2.00 -22.01
CA ALA A 108 7.46 0.96 -22.40
C ALA A 108 8.93 1.45 -22.45
N ASP A 109 9.14 2.73 -22.69
CA ASP A 109 10.44 3.40 -22.79
C ASP A 109 10.89 4.10 -21.51
N GLU A 110 10.08 4.08 -20.45
CA GLU A 110 10.39 4.74 -19.18
C GLU A 110 11.22 3.83 -18.27
N GLN A 111 12.35 4.36 -17.79
CA GLN A 111 13.19 3.62 -16.86
C GLN A 111 12.50 3.52 -15.48
N ALA A 112 12.74 2.43 -14.74
CA ALA A 112 12.13 2.21 -13.43
C ALA A 112 12.36 3.37 -12.43
N GLY A 113 13.52 4.01 -12.48
CA GLY A 113 13.82 5.19 -11.65
C GLY A 113 13.12 6.48 -12.10
N GLU A 114 12.80 6.62 -13.38
CA GLU A 114 11.95 7.70 -13.91
C GLU A 114 10.50 7.48 -13.49
N PHE A 115 10.02 6.25 -13.66
CA PHE A 115 8.70 5.83 -13.23
C PHE A 115 8.47 6.11 -11.73
N ALA A 116 9.41 5.73 -10.86
CA ALA A 116 9.28 5.98 -9.43
C ALA A 116 9.18 7.47 -9.08
N ARG A 117 9.97 8.32 -9.75
CA ARG A 117 9.92 9.78 -9.55
C ARG A 117 8.59 10.35 -10.03
N ARG A 118 8.12 9.92 -11.21
CA ARG A 118 6.83 10.34 -11.75
C ARG A 118 5.68 9.94 -10.83
N LEU A 119 5.70 8.70 -10.34
CA LEU A 119 4.71 8.19 -9.38
C LEU A 119 4.67 9.04 -8.11
N GLN A 120 5.83 9.41 -7.55
CA GLN A 120 5.88 10.29 -6.38
C GLN A 120 5.26 11.66 -6.65
N LEU A 121 5.56 12.25 -7.82
CA LEU A 121 5.01 13.55 -8.21
C LEU A 121 3.50 13.49 -8.41
N GLU A 122 3.00 12.42 -9.02
CA GLU A 122 1.57 12.15 -9.18
C GLU A 122 0.86 12.01 -7.83
N GLN A 123 1.41 11.23 -6.91
CA GLN A 123 0.85 11.09 -5.57
C GLN A 123 0.91 12.38 -4.76
N ALA A 124 2.00 13.15 -4.85
CA ALA A 124 2.14 14.40 -4.12
C ALA A 124 1.01 15.40 -4.45
N ARG A 125 0.51 15.41 -5.69
CA ARG A 125 -0.63 16.25 -6.11
C ARG A 125 -1.96 15.83 -5.48
N LEU A 126 -2.06 14.59 -4.97
CA LEU A 126 -3.29 14.05 -4.38
C LEU A 126 -3.29 14.07 -2.85
N VAL A 127 -2.15 14.38 -2.22
CA VAL A 127 -2.01 14.34 -0.75
C VAL A 127 -3.07 15.18 -0.03
N GLU A 128 -3.33 16.41 -0.49
CA GLU A 128 -4.34 17.29 0.08
C GLU A 128 -5.78 16.83 -0.17
N HIS A 129 -5.96 15.81 -1.02
CA HIS A 129 -7.26 15.28 -1.44
C HIS A 129 -7.51 13.85 -0.92
N HIS A 130 -6.58 13.30 -0.13
CA HIS A 130 -6.68 11.98 0.50
C HIS A 130 -7.81 11.87 1.54
N HIS A 131 -8.48 12.97 1.89
CA HIS A 131 -9.65 12.98 2.77
C HIS A 131 -10.95 12.51 2.07
N LEU A 132 -10.98 12.45 0.74
CA LEU A 132 -12.16 11.97 0.01
C LEU A 132 -12.30 10.45 0.16
N GLY A 133 -13.51 9.98 0.49
CA GLY A 133 -13.76 8.56 0.71
C GLY A 133 -13.68 7.74 -0.59
N LEU A 134 -13.21 6.49 -0.49
CA LEU A 134 -13.07 5.58 -1.64
C LEU A 134 -14.38 5.40 -2.43
N VAL A 135 -15.53 5.41 -1.76
CA VAL A 135 -16.85 5.31 -2.41
C VAL A 135 -17.11 6.49 -3.34
N ASP A 136 -16.76 7.71 -2.91
CA ASP A 136 -16.94 8.91 -3.71
C ASP A 136 -15.92 8.96 -4.85
N ILE A 137 -14.66 8.60 -4.59
CA ILE A 137 -13.63 8.49 -5.63
C ILE A 137 -14.05 7.50 -6.72
N ARG A 138 -14.61 6.34 -6.33
CA ARG A 138 -15.13 5.33 -7.26
C ARG A 138 -16.30 5.86 -8.08
N ARG A 139 -17.21 6.62 -7.46
CA ARG A 139 -18.33 7.25 -8.18
C ARG A 139 -17.82 8.21 -9.25
N LEU A 140 -16.78 9.00 -8.95
CA LEU A 140 -16.17 9.93 -9.91
C LEU A 140 -15.50 9.21 -11.09
N ALA A 141 -14.91 8.04 -10.83
CA ALA A 141 -14.27 7.24 -11.86
C ALA A 141 -15.27 6.66 -12.88
N GLY A 142 -16.56 6.52 -12.52
CA GLY A 142 -17.58 5.97 -13.41
C GLY A 142 -17.46 4.47 -13.67
N HIS A 143 -16.65 3.75 -12.90
CA HIS A 143 -16.45 2.30 -13.01
C HIS A 143 -17.02 1.54 -11.81
N GLY A 144 -17.11 0.21 -11.94
CA GLY A 144 -17.42 -0.70 -10.84
C GLY A 144 -16.28 -0.80 -9.82
N GLU A 145 -15.73 -1.99 -9.63
CA GLU A 145 -14.54 -2.17 -8.79
C GLU A 145 -13.31 -1.56 -9.48
N LEU A 146 -12.58 -0.67 -8.78
CA LEU A 146 -11.36 -0.05 -9.32
C LEU A 146 -10.14 -0.96 -9.15
N PHE A 147 -10.12 -1.75 -8.09
CA PHE A 147 -9.02 -2.64 -7.77
C PHE A 147 -9.48 -3.69 -6.76
N ASP A 148 -8.91 -4.88 -6.83
CA ASP A 148 -9.03 -5.90 -5.79
C ASP A 148 -7.66 -6.21 -5.16
N THR A 149 -6.70 -5.32 -5.37
CA THR A 149 -5.36 -5.42 -4.80
C THR A 149 -5.06 -4.22 -3.91
N SER A 150 -4.19 -4.40 -2.91
CA SER A 150 -3.74 -3.27 -2.09
C SER A 150 -2.29 -3.38 -1.64
N MET A 151 -1.70 -2.23 -1.33
CA MET A 151 -0.38 -2.12 -0.74
C MET A 151 -0.35 -1.10 0.40
N VAL A 152 0.21 -1.53 1.52
CA VAL A 152 0.45 -0.70 2.71
C VAL A 152 1.94 -0.70 3.01
N PHE A 153 2.49 0.49 3.26
CA PHE A 153 3.85 0.62 3.77
C PHE A 153 3.84 1.11 5.22
N GLU A 154 4.36 0.28 6.11
CA GLU A 154 4.44 0.57 7.54
C GLU A 154 5.81 1.13 7.89
N ASN A 155 5.85 2.43 8.22
CA ASN A 155 7.06 3.11 8.67
C ASN A 155 7.39 2.86 10.15
N TYR A 156 6.44 2.30 10.92
CA TYR A 156 6.58 2.04 12.35
C TYR A 156 6.52 0.54 12.60
N PRO A 157 7.65 -0.18 12.51
CA PRO A 157 7.70 -1.48 13.14
C PRO A 157 7.43 -1.26 14.63
N LEU A 158 6.38 -1.89 15.16
CA LEU A 158 6.25 -2.06 16.60
C LEU A 158 7.54 -2.75 17.06
N ASP A 159 8.34 -2.04 17.86
CA ASP A 159 9.52 -2.61 18.48
C ASP A 159 9.04 -3.53 19.61
N VAL A 160 8.70 -4.76 19.22
CA VAL A 160 8.18 -5.78 20.14
C VAL A 160 9.20 -6.07 21.24
N ASP A 161 10.50 -5.96 20.94
CA ASP A 161 11.57 -6.17 21.92
C ASP A 161 11.63 -5.02 22.92
N ALA A 162 11.52 -3.77 22.48
CA ALA A 162 11.40 -2.62 23.36
C ALA A 162 10.12 -2.68 24.19
N LEU A 163 8.98 -3.06 23.60
CA LEU A 163 7.72 -3.22 24.30
C LEU A 163 7.81 -4.33 25.36
N ALA A 164 8.39 -5.47 25.02
CA ALA A 164 8.64 -6.57 25.94
C ALA A 164 9.62 -6.16 27.06
N ALA A 165 10.63 -5.34 26.77
CA ALA A 165 11.55 -4.82 27.77
C ALA A 165 10.85 -3.86 28.75
N VAL A 166 9.93 -3.02 28.27
CA VAL A 166 9.09 -2.16 29.12
C VAL A 166 8.15 -3.01 29.98
N ALA A 167 7.48 -4.01 29.39
CA ALA A 167 6.60 -4.93 30.12
C ALA A 167 7.36 -5.65 31.26
N ARG A 168 8.55 -6.20 30.97
CA ARG A 168 9.40 -6.87 31.98
C ARG A 168 9.77 -5.96 33.14
N ARG A 169 10.06 -4.67 32.88
CA ARG A 169 10.35 -3.69 33.96
C ARG A 169 9.15 -3.45 34.88
N ALA A 170 7.94 -3.64 34.37
CA ALA A 170 6.69 -3.56 35.14
C ALA A 170 6.30 -4.92 35.78
N GLY A 171 7.14 -5.95 35.70
CA GLY A 171 6.83 -7.30 36.19
C GLY A 171 5.82 -8.06 35.30
N LEU A 172 5.63 -7.63 34.04
CA LEU A 172 4.73 -8.25 33.08
C LEU A 172 5.52 -9.05 32.03
N GLU A 173 4.99 -10.20 31.64
CA GLU A 173 5.49 -10.96 30.48
C GLU A 173 4.56 -10.74 29.28
N ALA A 174 5.13 -10.23 28.18
CA ALA A 174 4.41 -10.15 26.92
C ALA A 174 4.43 -11.53 26.25
N GLY A 175 3.25 -12.12 26.03
CA GLY A 175 3.09 -13.36 25.27
C GLY A 175 3.36 -13.18 23.77
N ALA A 176 3.17 -14.25 23.00
CA ALA A 176 3.32 -14.20 21.55
C ALA A 176 2.36 -13.18 20.92
N VAL A 177 2.91 -12.22 20.18
CA VAL A 177 2.13 -11.23 19.43
C VAL A 177 1.88 -11.76 18.02
N ALA A 178 0.61 -12.01 17.69
CA ALA A 178 0.21 -12.38 16.34
C ALA A 178 -0.54 -11.22 15.68
N HIS A 179 0.02 -10.67 14.60
CA HIS A 179 -0.73 -9.74 13.74
C HIS A 179 -1.70 -10.54 12.86
N ARG A 180 -3.00 -10.25 12.99
CA ARG A 180 -4.05 -10.81 12.14
C ARG A 180 -4.71 -9.68 11.37
N ALA A 181 -4.36 -9.56 10.09
CA ALA A 181 -5.09 -8.73 9.14
C ALA A 181 -6.04 -9.62 8.33
N VAL A 182 -7.32 -9.29 8.33
CA VAL A 182 -8.30 -9.87 7.40
C VAL A 182 -8.48 -8.86 6.29
N THR A 183 -7.98 -9.19 5.10
CA THR A 183 -8.14 -8.35 3.92
C THR A 183 -9.33 -8.84 3.10
N HIS A 184 -10.12 -7.89 2.57
CA HIS A 184 -11.18 -8.16 1.60
C HIS A 184 -10.66 -8.11 0.15
N TYR A 185 -9.39 -7.74 -0.05
CA TYR A 185 -8.72 -7.73 -1.34
C TYR A 185 -8.31 -9.14 -1.75
N ALA A 186 -8.32 -9.42 -3.06
CA ALA A 186 -7.81 -10.65 -3.64
C ALA A 186 -6.34 -10.85 -3.26
N LEU A 187 -5.54 -9.79 -3.36
CA LEU A 187 -4.13 -9.77 -2.96
C LEU A 187 -3.78 -8.46 -2.23
N ALA A 188 -3.22 -8.54 -1.04
CA ALA A 188 -2.76 -7.39 -0.27
C ALA A 188 -1.31 -7.58 0.19
N MET A 189 -0.49 -6.54 0.05
CA MET A 189 0.90 -6.52 0.51
C MET A 189 1.10 -5.50 1.63
N GLU A 190 1.55 -5.95 2.79
CA GLU A 190 2.12 -5.11 3.83
C GLU A 190 3.65 -5.14 3.69
N ALA A 191 4.27 -3.97 3.56
CA ALA A 191 5.72 -3.84 3.49
C ALA A 191 6.24 -2.98 4.65
N SER A 192 7.34 -3.40 5.26
CA SER A 192 8.04 -2.63 6.29
C SER A 192 9.56 -2.81 6.14
N PRO A 193 10.38 -1.90 6.69
CA PRO A 193 11.81 -2.13 6.80
C PRO A 193 12.10 -3.43 7.55
N ALA A 194 13.09 -4.20 7.08
CA ALA A 194 13.53 -5.39 7.82
C ALA A 194 14.16 -4.99 9.18
N PRO A 195 13.97 -5.78 10.26
CA PRO A 195 14.53 -5.46 11.58
C PRO A 195 16.05 -5.39 11.62
N SER A 196 16.71 -6.13 10.71
CA SER A 196 18.17 -6.15 10.54
C SER A 196 18.78 -4.82 10.07
N GLY A 197 17.95 -3.82 9.73
CA GLY A 197 18.39 -2.49 9.31
C GLY A 197 18.68 -2.36 7.80
N GLY A 198 18.67 -3.48 7.06
CA GLY A 198 18.78 -3.53 5.60
C GLY A 198 17.79 -4.54 5.01
N GLY A 199 17.17 -4.19 3.89
CA GLY A 199 16.13 -5.03 3.27
C GLY A 199 14.68 -4.65 3.63
N LEU A 200 13.76 -5.54 3.28
CA LEU A 200 12.31 -5.38 3.49
C LEU A 200 11.71 -6.65 4.10
N ARG A 201 10.75 -6.47 5.00
CA ARG A 201 9.79 -7.50 5.35
C ARG A 201 8.52 -7.26 4.53
N LEU A 202 8.09 -8.28 3.80
CA LEU A 202 6.88 -8.29 3.01
C LEU A 202 5.93 -9.33 3.59
N ARG A 203 4.69 -8.97 3.82
CA ARG A 203 3.62 -9.89 4.17
C ARG A 203 2.55 -9.80 3.11
N LEU A 204 2.33 -10.91 2.42
CA LEU A 204 1.29 -11.03 1.42
C LEU A 204 0.10 -11.78 2.02
N HIS A 205 -1.06 -11.15 1.97
CA HIS A 205 -2.34 -11.77 2.22
C HIS A 205 -3.02 -12.02 0.89
N HIS A 206 -3.54 -13.22 0.69
CA HIS A 206 -4.17 -13.59 -0.57
C HIS A 206 -5.45 -14.39 -0.31
N ARG A 207 -6.41 -14.27 -1.21
CA ARG A 207 -7.64 -15.06 -1.22
C ARG A 207 -7.44 -16.27 -2.13
N PRO A 208 -7.19 -17.47 -1.56
CA PRO A 208 -6.89 -18.67 -2.36
C PRO A 208 -8.08 -19.16 -3.17
N ASP A 209 -9.28 -18.65 -2.88
CA ASP A 209 -10.53 -18.98 -3.56
C ASP A 209 -10.77 -18.15 -4.83
N VAL A 210 -10.05 -17.03 -5.02
CA VAL A 210 -10.14 -16.19 -6.22
C VAL A 210 -8.81 -16.04 -6.97
N LEU A 211 -7.71 -16.46 -6.35
CA LEU A 211 -6.38 -16.51 -6.96
C LEU A 211 -5.97 -17.97 -7.17
N THR A 212 -5.74 -18.33 -8.44
CA THR A 212 -5.26 -19.64 -8.88
C THR A 212 -3.75 -19.64 -9.10
#